data_AF-A0A521ZA24-F1
#
_entry.id   AF-A0A521ZA24-F1
#
_cell.length_a   1.000
_cell.length_b   1.000
_cell.length_c   1.000
_cell.angle_alpha   90.00
_cell.angle_beta   90.00
_cell.angle_gamma   90.00
#
_symmetry.space_group_name_H-M   'P 1'
#
loop_
_entity.id
_entity.type
_entity.pdbx_description
1 polymer ?
#
loop_
_entity_poly.entity_id
_entity_poly.type
_entity_poly.pdbx_seq_one_letter_code
_entity_poly.pdbx_strand_id
1 'polypeptide(L)'
;MHKLEEGESGYPAIWAAMSDCWDKLSRVSSLWWARQQGLEMAALARQQKLASLVHHARSTSPLYAELYRDLPDDTPLVLADLPVTHKRQLMARFDDWVTDPEITWRSINDWITDPAHIGDPYLGRYSVWKSSGSTGEPGIFVQDENALANYDALLALQLNNLQLAAQYARGYQTEGGRAALVAATGHHFATIAFWQRFTRRNPWLKTQAFSVMTPLPQLVAALNEYQPAFLSGYPTLLAVLASEQAAGRLHLHPSLLWSGGETLSESMRRAIETAFDCPLLNEYGSSECLSIAFGCPAGWLHLNQESVILEPVDADGTPTPPGECSASVLLTNLSNRVQPLLRYDLGDRVLFNPEPCACGNPLPALRVTGRQDDTLWLRASDETRVPLLPMALTTVVEEDAGLTHFQIVQEAPDRLALRVAECNPSITANACAALQRYLGSQSLSNVAVVTSAHAPQLDPSGKLRQVICCMTQDK
;
A
#
# COMPACT_ATOMS: atom_id res chain seq x y z
N MET A 1 -14.18 28.56 55.21
CA MET A 1 -15.29 27.60 55.06
C MET A 1 -15.54 27.47 53.57
N HIS A 2 -15.34 26.26 53.05
CA HIS A 2 -15.14 25.82 51.67
C HIS A 2 -15.61 26.68 50.48
N LYS A 3 -14.66 26.96 49.57
CA LYS A 3 -14.85 27.02 48.11
C LYS A 3 -15.18 25.61 47.62
N LEU A 4 -16.23 25.48 46.81
CA LEU A 4 -16.45 24.32 45.95
C LEU A 4 -15.86 24.67 44.59
N GLU A 5 -14.91 23.84 44.15
CA GLU A 5 -14.29 23.86 42.83
C GLU A 5 -15.27 23.30 41.81
N GLU A 6 -15.46 24.03 40.71
CA GLU A 6 -16.13 23.57 39.51
C GLU A 6 -15.22 22.57 38.80
N GLY A 7 -15.69 21.32 38.67
CA GLY A 7 -15.03 20.30 37.86
C GLY A 7 -15.28 20.56 36.38
N GLU A 8 -14.24 20.91 35.64
CA GLU A 8 -14.27 20.97 34.18
C GLU A 8 -14.45 19.58 33.57
N SER A 9 -15.32 19.56 32.57
CA SER A 9 -16.03 18.41 32.03
C SER A 9 -15.19 17.51 31.10
N GLY A 10 -15.12 16.21 31.40
CA GLY A 10 -14.73 15.14 30.47
C GLY A 10 -15.78 14.79 29.39
N TYR A 11 -16.77 15.67 29.16
CA TYR A 11 -17.90 15.43 28.26
C TYR A 11 -17.57 15.49 26.75
N PRO A 12 -16.69 16.38 26.24
CA PRO A 12 -16.42 16.46 24.79
C PRO A 12 -15.77 15.20 24.20
N ALA A 13 -14.89 14.55 24.96
CA ALA A 13 -14.15 13.36 24.51
C ALA A 13 -15.05 12.12 24.38
N ILE A 14 -16.03 11.97 25.29
CA ILE A 14 -16.98 10.85 25.26
C ILE A 14 -17.93 10.98 24.08
N TRP A 15 -18.46 12.19 23.82
CA TRP A 15 -19.32 12.43 22.65
C TRP A 15 -18.57 12.26 21.33
N ALA A 16 -17.32 12.73 21.24
CA ALA A 16 -16.48 12.52 20.05
C ALA A 16 -16.19 11.02 19.82
N ALA A 17 -15.89 10.26 20.88
CA ALA A 17 -15.67 8.81 20.79
C ALA A 17 -16.95 8.04 20.43
N MET A 18 -18.11 8.46 20.94
CA MET A 18 -19.41 7.87 20.59
C MET A 18 -19.81 8.19 19.15
N SER A 19 -19.58 9.41 18.67
CA SER A 19 -19.80 9.80 17.27
C SER A 19 -18.91 9.01 16.31
N ASP A 20 -17.61 8.90 16.62
CA ASP A 20 -16.68 8.08 15.83
C ASP A 20 -17.09 6.60 15.79
N CYS A 21 -17.52 6.06 16.92
CA CYS A 21 -18.01 4.69 17.00
C CYS A 21 -19.27 4.49 16.14
N TRP A 22 -20.21 5.43 16.18
CA TRP A 22 -21.44 5.39 15.39
C TRP A 22 -21.17 5.55 13.89
N ASP A 23 -20.27 6.45 13.50
CA ASP A 23 -19.88 6.66 12.10
C ASP A 23 -19.14 5.44 11.53
N LYS A 24 -18.27 4.80 12.31
CA LYS A 24 -17.65 3.52 11.95
C LYS A 24 -18.68 2.41 11.81
N LEU A 25 -19.58 2.23 12.78
CA LEU A 25 -20.61 1.20 12.74
C LEU A 25 -21.57 1.40 11.56
N SER A 26 -22.00 2.63 11.31
CA SER A 26 -22.87 2.95 10.17
C SER A 26 -22.17 2.66 8.85
N ARG A 27 -20.90 3.04 8.67
CA ARG A 27 -20.12 2.74 7.47
C ARG A 27 -19.91 1.24 7.27
N VAL A 28 -19.48 0.52 8.32
CA VAL A 28 -19.34 -0.94 8.28
C VAL A 28 -20.66 -1.61 7.89
N SER A 29 -21.78 -1.19 8.50
CA SER A 29 -23.11 -1.71 8.16
C SER A 29 -23.50 -1.42 6.71
N SER A 30 -23.18 -0.22 6.19
CA SER A 30 -23.51 0.17 4.82
C SER A 30 -22.73 -0.63 3.79
N LEU A 31 -21.43 -0.87 4.04
CA LEU A 31 -20.57 -1.70 3.19
C LEU A 31 -20.99 -3.17 3.27
N TRP A 32 -21.30 -3.67 4.47
CA TRP A 32 -21.82 -5.03 4.64
C TRP A 32 -23.12 -5.24 3.86
N TRP A 33 -24.07 -4.32 3.98
CA TRP A 33 -25.32 -4.36 3.22
C TRP A 33 -25.06 -4.25 1.71
N ALA A 34 -24.14 -3.38 1.28
CA ALA A 34 -23.77 -3.27 -0.14
C ALA A 34 -23.19 -4.59 -0.71
N ARG A 35 -22.47 -5.37 0.11
CA ARG A 35 -21.96 -6.71 -0.27
C ARG A 35 -23.05 -7.80 -0.28
N GLN A 36 -24.10 -7.64 0.53
CA GLN A 36 -25.23 -8.58 0.62
C GLN A 36 -26.35 -8.27 -0.38
N GLN A 37 -26.41 -7.03 -0.86
CA GLN A 37 -27.27 -6.65 -1.97
C GLN A 37 -26.82 -7.40 -3.23
N GLY A 38 -27.78 -7.87 -4.03
CA GLY A 38 -27.48 -8.50 -5.32
C GLY A 38 -26.62 -7.57 -6.19
N LEU A 39 -25.81 -8.16 -7.08
CA LEU A 39 -24.82 -7.45 -7.90
C LEU A 39 -25.40 -6.22 -8.63
N GLU A 40 -26.67 -6.27 -9.05
CA GLU A 40 -27.37 -5.17 -9.71
C GLU A 40 -27.57 -3.93 -8.80
N MET A 41 -27.99 -4.14 -7.55
CA MET A 41 -28.19 -3.03 -6.61
C MET A 41 -26.87 -2.40 -6.19
N ALA A 42 -25.82 -3.23 -6.01
CA ALA A 42 -24.47 -2.75 -5.78
C ALA A 42 -23.96 -1.92 -6.97
N ALA A 43 -24.24 -2.35 -8.22
CA ALA A 43 -23.89 -1.61 -9.42
C ALA A 43 -24.61 -0.25 -9.50
N LEU A 44 -25.89 -0.19 -9.15
CA LEU A 44 -26.65 1.07 -9.11
C LEU A 44 -26.11 2.05 -8.08
N ALA A 45 -25.86 1.58 -6.84
CA ALA A 45 -25.28 2.41 -5.79
C ALA A 45 -23.89 2.95 -6.18
N ARG A 46 -23.09 2.11 -6.84
CA ARG A 46 -21.79 2.49 -7.39
C ARG A 46 -21.90 3.56 -8.48
N GLN A 47 -22.87 3.44 -9.38
CA GLN A 47 -23.13 4.43 -10.43
C GLN A 47 -23.56 5.79 -9.84
N GLN A 48 -24.39 5.78 -8.79
CA GLN A 48 -24.77 7.01 -8.08
C GLN A 48 -23.57 7.69 -7.41
N LYS A 49 -22.70 6.91 -6.74
CA LYS A 49 -21.45 7.44 -6.16
C LYS A 49 -20.54 8.03 -7.23
N LEU A 50 -20.37 7.34 -8.36
CA LEU A 50 -19.59 7.82 -9.49
C LEU A 50 -20.12 9.16 -10.02
N ALA A 51 -21.42 9.24 -10.31
CA ALA A 51 -22.04 10.49 -10.80
C ALA A 51 -21.86 11.65 -9.79
N SER A 52 -22.04 11.38 -8.50
CA SER A 52 -21.82 12.37 -7.44
C SER A 52 -20.36 12.82 -7.36
N LEU A 53 -19.39 11.91 -7.54
CA LEU A 53 -17.97 12.24 -7.52
C LEU A 53 -17.57 13.05 -8.74
N VAL A 54 -18.05 12.69 -9.93
CA VAL A 54 -17.77 13.42 -11.18
C VAL A 54 -18.35 14.83 -11.12
N HIS A 55 -19.59 14.98 -10.65
CA HIS A 55 -20.20 16.30 -10.45
C HIS A 55 -19.41 17.15 -9.44
N HIS A 56 -18.97 16.55 -8.34
CA HIS A 56 -18.14 17.23 -7.35
C HIS A 56 -16.80 17.66 -7.94
N ALA A 57 -16.07 16.75 -8.61
CA ALA A 57 -14.79 17.03 -9.24
C ALA A 57 -14.93 18.14 -10.28
N ARG A 58 -15.94 18.07 -11.17
CA ARG A 58 -16.21 19.09 -12.21
C ARG A 58 -16.51 20.48 -11.63
N SER A 59 -17.13 20.55 -10.45
CA SER A 59 -17.52 21.83 -9.82
C SER A 59 -16.45 22.44 -8.91
N THR A 60 -15.48 21.65 -8.45
CA THR A 60 -14.55 22.07 -7.38
C THR A 60 -13.07 21.95 -7.76
N SER A 61 -12.69 21.09 -8.71
CA SER A 61 -11.33 21.01 -9.23
C SER A 61 -11.23 21.76 -10.57
N PRO A 62 -10.39 22.79 -10.70
CA PRO A 62 -10.15 23.46 -11.98
C PRO A 62 -9.72 22.51 -13.11
N LEU A 63 -8.90 21.50 -12.80
CA LEU A 63 -8.48 20.49 -13.77
C LEU A 63 -9.68 19.66 -14.27
N TYR A 64 -10.52 19.16 -13.38
CA TYR A 64 -11.68 18.36 -13.78
C TYR A 64 -12.80 19.20 -14.40
N ALA A 65 -12.95 20.48 -14.02
CA ALA A 65 -13.84 21.42 -14.71
C ALA A 65 -13.47 21.57 -16.20
N GLU A 66 -12.17 21.54 -16.51
CA GLU A 66 -11.65 21.55 -17.87
C GLU A 66 -11.85 20.19 -18.57
N LEU A 67 -11.38 19.10 -17.96
CA LEU A 67 -11.45 17.75 -18.55
C LEU A 67 -12.89 17.31 -18.84
N TYR A 68 -13.84 17.74 -18.02
CA TYR A 68 -15.25 17.32 -18.09
C TYR A 68 -16.16 18.42 -18.64
N ARG A 69 -15.61 19.47 -19.26
CA ARG A 69 -16.38 20.59 -19.80
C ARG A 69 -17.48 20.14 -20.76
N ASP A 70 -17.17 19.19 -21.63
CA ASP A 70 -18.05 18.72 -22.70
C ASP A 70 -18.89 17.50 -22.28
N LEU A 71 -18.78 17.05 -21.03
CA LEU A 71 -19.63 15.96 -20.53
C LEU A 71 -21.06 16.45 -20.33
N PRO A 72 -22.06 15.66 -20.74
CA PRO A 72 -23.46 15.96 -20.49
C PRO A 72 -23.73 16.03 -18.98
N ASP A 73 -24.64 16.92 -18.58
CA ASP A 73 -25.06 17.04 -17.18
C ASP A 73 -26.02 15.90 -16.75
N ASP A 74 -26.54 15.14 -17.72
CA ASP A 74 -27.54 14.09 -17.51
C ASP A 74 -26.93 12.75 -17.09
N THR A 75 -27.66 12.02 -16.25
CA THR A 75 -27.45 10.59 -15.95
C THR A 75 -28.25 9.69 -16.88
N PRO A 76 -27.75 8.51 -17.26
CA PRO A 76 -26.58 7.83 -16.69
C PRO A 76 -25.25 8.26 -17.33
N LEU A 77 -24.29 8.64 -16.48
CA LEU A 77 -22.91 8.84 -16.90
C LEU A 77 -22.33 7.52 -17.43
N VAL A 78 -21.74 7.55 -18.62
CA VAL A 78 -20.99 6.44 -19.17
C VAL A 78 -19.53 6.59 -18.75
N LEU A 79 -19.00 5.60 -18.03
CA LEU A 79 -17.63 5.64 -17.51
C LEU A 79 -16.60 5.82 -18.62
N ALA A 80 -16.80 5.17 -19.77
CA ALA A 80 -15.90 5.24 -20.92
C ALA A 80 -15.75 6.66 -21.51
N ASP A 81 -16.73 7.56 -21.27
CA ASP A 81 -16.68 8.95 -21.73
C ASP A 81 -15.74 9.81 -20.89
N LEU A 82 -15.37 9.36 -19.68
CA LEU A 82 -14.39 10.06 -18.86
C LEU A 82 -12.98 9.85 -19.46
N PRO A 83 -12.20 10.92 -19.72
CA PRO A 83 -10.80 10.77 -20.10
C PRO A 83 -10.00 10.01 -19.04
N VAL A 84 -9.07 9.17 -19.50
CA VAL A 84 -8.07 8.52 -18.65
C VAL A 84 -7.14 9.58 -18.06
N THR A 85 -6.82 9.45 -16.78
CA THR A 85 -5.87 10.33 -16.11
C THR A 85 -4.59 9.57 -15.75
N HIS A 86 -3.45 10.23 -15.90
CA HIS A 86 -2.16 9.65 -15.56
C HIS A 86 -1.49 10.43 -14.43
N LYS A 87 -0.74 9.72 -13.59
CA LYS A 87 0.01 10.31 -12.47
C LYS A 87 0.78 11.58 -12.83
N ARG A 88 1.57 11.54 -13.91
CA ARG A 88 2.40 12.68 -14.34
C ARG A 88 1.55 13.91 -14.68
N GLN A 89 0.42 13.71 -15.36
CA GLN A 89 -0.51 14.79 -15.69
C GLN A 89 -1.12 15.42 -14.43
N LEU A 90 -1.57 14.58 -13.48
CA LEU A 90 -2.18 15.06 -12.24
C LEU A 90 -1.16 15.78 -11.35
N MET A 91 0.06 15.25 -11.24
CA MET A 91 1.15 15.88 -10.47
C MET A 91 1.59 17.22 -11.05
N ALA A 92 1.69 17.33 -12.38
CA ALA A 92 2.05 18.59 -13.04
C ALA A 92 1.01 19.71 -12.81
N ARG A 93 -0.23 19.34 -12.46
CA ARG A 93 -1.34 20.25 -12.17
C ARG A 93 -1.93 20.01 -10.78
N PHE A 94 -1.09 19.70 -9.80
CA PHE A 94 -1.52 19.33 -8.46
C PHE A 94 -2.51 20.33 -7.83
N ASP A 95 -2.19 21.62 -7.89
CA ASP A 95 -3.00 22.71 -7.30
C ASP A 95 -4.37 22.87 -7.99
N ASP A 96 -4.45 22.52 -9.28
CA ASP A 96 -5.72 22.51 -10.03
C ASP A 96 -6.50 21.19 -9.86
N TRP A 97 -5.83 20.14 -9.40
CA TRP A 97 -6.37 18.80 -9.28
C TRP A 97 -7.11 18.59 -7.95
N VAL A 98 -6.52 19.05 -6.84
CA VAL A 98 -7.17 19.02 -5.53
C VAL A 98 -8.41 19.91 -5.52
N THR A 99 -9.43 19.53 -4.74
CA THR A 99 -10.72 20.25 -4.69
C THR A 99 -10.79 21.28 -3.57
N ASP A 100 -9.78 21.32 -2.70
CA ASP A 100 -9.67 22.30 -1.63
C ASP A 100 -8.54 23.31 -1.93
N PRO A 101 -8.85 24.61 -2.10
CA PRO A 101 -7.87 25.62 -2.50
C PRO A 101 -6.84 25.97 -1.42
N GLU A 102 -7.03 25.57 -0.15
CA GLU A 102 -5.99 25.70 0.87
C GLU A 102 -4.85 24.70 0.68
N ILE A 103 -5.06 23.70 -0.18
CA ILE A 103 -4.08 22.69 -0.50
C ILE A 103 -3.30 23.11 -1.73
N THR A 104 -2.02 23.42 -1.55
CA THR A 104 -1.08 23.65 -2.65
C THR A 104 0.02 22.60 -2.62
N TRP A 105 0.64 22.36 -3.77
CA TRP A 105 1.79 21.49 -3.90
C TRP A 105 2.90 21.96 -2.96
N ARG A 106 3.14 23.27 -2.89
CA ARG A 106 4.18 23.84 -2.03
C ARG A 106 3.91 23.57 -0.56
N SER A 107 2.71 23.88 -0.08
CA SER A 107 2.36 23.73 1.34
C SER A 107 2.41 22.27 1.79
N ILE A 108 1.97 21.34 0.94
CA ILE A 108 2.06 19.91 1.21
C ILE A 108 3.49 19.40 1.11
N ASN A 109 4.24 19.79 0.08
CA ASN A 109 5.61 19.35 -0.11
C ASN A 109 6.50 19.78 1.06
N ASP A 110 6.34 21.02 1.54
CA ASP A 110 7.06 21.50 2.71
C ASP A 110 6.69 20.67 3.96
N TRP A 111 5.40 20.39 4.16
CA TRP A 111 4.91 19.63 5.31
C TRP A 111 5.35 18.16 5.31
N ILE A 112 5.28 17.48 4.17
CA ILE A 112 5.54 16.04 4.04
C ILE A 112 7.04 15.69 4.07
N THR A 113 7.92 16.70 4.00
CA THR A 113 9.36 16.48 4.12
C THR A 113 9.82 16.21 5.55
N ASP A 114 9.06 16.63 6.56
CA ASP A 114 9.39 16.41 7.98
C ASP A 114 8.80 15.09 8.50
N PRO A 115 9.61 14.05 8.78
CA PRO A 115 9.10 12.77 9.28
C PRO A 115 8.34 12.86 10.62
N ALA A 116 8.47 13.95 11.38
CA ALA A 116 7.69 14.18 12.60
C ALA A 116 6.18 14.26 12.32
N HIS A 117 5.80 14.63 11.10
CA HIS A 117 4.41 14.76 10.66
C HIS A 117 3.76 13.46 10.17
N ILE A 118 4.49 12.33 10.18
CA ILE A 118 3.89 11.06 9.80
C ILE A 118 2.69 10.78 10.73
N GLY A 119 1.55 10.46 10.12
CA GLY A 119 0.28 10.23 10.81
C GLY A 119 -0.42 11.46 11.39
N ASP A 120 0.17 12.66 11.31
CA ASP A 120 -0.49 13.91 11.71
C ASP A 120 -1.53 14.34 10.67
N PRO A 121 -2.59 15.03 11.07
CA PRO A 121 -3.53 15.61 10.13
C PRO A 121 -2.97 16.91 9.53
N TYR A 122 -2.66 16.90 8.23
CA TYR A 122 -2.36 18.11 7.47
C TYR A 122 -3.58 19.04 7.45
N LEU A 123 -3.36 20.33 7.72
CA LEU A 123 -4.40 21.34 7.95
C LEU A 123 -5.44 20.91 9.01
N GLY A 124 -5.08 20.02 9.93
CA GLY A 124 -5.97 19.52 10.98
C GLY A 124 -7.08 18.57 10.49
N ARG A 125 -7.11 18.21 9.20
CA ARG A 125 -8.24 17.46 8.60
C ARG A 125 -7.85 16.36 7.60
N TYR A 126 -6.69 16.45 6.93
CA TYR A 126 -6.31 15.51 5.88
C TYR A 126 -5.18 14.59 6.30
N SER A 127 -5.23 13.33 5.86
CA SER A 127 -4.03 12.48 5.89
C SER A 127 -3.29 12.59 4.57
N VAL A 128 -1.96 12.61 4.62
CA VAL A 128 -1.12 12.77 3.44
C VAL A 128 0.01 11.73 3.44
N TRP A 129 0.30 11.18 2.26
CA TRP A 129 1.41 10.27 2.04
C TRP A 129 1.91 10.30 0.60
N LYS A 130 3.08 9.68 0.38
CA LYS A 130 3.73 9.53 -0.92
C LYS A 130 3.62 8.11 -1.45
N SER A 131 3.60 7.96 -2.77
CA SER A 131 3.87 6.66 -3.42
C SER A 131 5.35 6.33 -3.41
N SER A 132 5.71 5.05 -3.27
CA SER A 132 7.00 4.55 -3.73
C SER A 132 7.11 4.71 -5.25
N GLY A 133 8.19 5.32 -5.72
CA GLY A 133 8.30 6.05 -6.99
C GLY A 133 8.49 5.20 -8.26
N SER A 134 7.71 4.14 -8.44
CA SER A 134 7.83 3.19 -9.58
C SER A 134 7.84 3.79 -10.99
N THR A 135 7.30 5.00 -11.13
CA THR A 135 7.05 5.69 -12.40
C THR A 135 7.98 6.88 -12.65
N GLY A 136 8.95 7.17 -11.77
CA GLY A 136 9.90 8.26 -12.00
C GLY A 136 9.66 9.54 -11.18
N GLU A 137 8.50 9.73 -10.56
CA GLU A 137 8.22 10.89 -9.68
C GLU A 137 7.34 10.41 -8.52
N PRO A 138 7.67 10.68 -7.23
CA PRO A 138 6.79 10.34 -6.12
C PRO A 138 5.47 11.10 -6.24
N GLY A 139 4.34 10.39 -6.25
CA GLY A 139 3.03 11.04 -6.18
C GLY A 139 2.72 11.40 -4.75
N ILE A 140 2.11 12.56 -4.52
CA ILE A 140 1.61 12.97 -3.20
C ILE A 140 0.10 12.83 -3.18
N PHE A 141 -0.40 12.08 -2.20
CA PHE A 141 -1.81 11.72 -2.08
C PHE A 141 -2.41 12.26 -0.79
N VAL A 142 -3.55 12.94 -0.94
CA VAL A 142 -4.30 13.57 0.14
C VAL A 142 -5.61 12.83 0.32
N GLN A 143 -5.91 12.42 1.54
CA GLN A 143 -7.15 11.73 1.88
C GLN A 143 -8.00 12.56 2.83
N ASP A 144 -9.27 12.69 2.48
CA ASP A 144 -10.28 13.25 3.37
C ASP A 144 -10.83 12.21 4.35
N GLU A 145 -11.64 12.69 5.30
CA GLU A 145 -12.28 11.87 6.31
C GLU A 145 -13.18 10.78 5.70
N ASN A 146 -13.81 11.04 4.55
CA ASN A 146 -14.68 10.07 3.90
C ASN A 146 -13.89 8.88 3.36
N ALA A 147 -12.75 9.13 2.72
CA ALA A 147 -11.82 8.09 2.29
C ALA A 147 -11.26 7.30 3.47
N LEU A 148 -10.79 8.00 4.51
CA LEU A 148 -10.22 7.38 5.70
C LEU A 148 -11.22 6.48 6.45
N ALA A 149 -12.46 6.95 6.62
CA ALA A 149 -13.51 6.18 7.25
C ALA A 149 -13.97 4.99 6.39
N ASN A 150 -13.87 5.09 5.05
CA ASN A 150 -14.06 3.95 4.16
C ASN A 150 -12.95 2.90 4.35
N TYR A 151 -11.68 3.29 4.43
CA TYR A 151 -10.57 2.36 4.68
C TYR A 151 -10.68 1.67 6.04
N ASP A 152 -11.01 2.43 7.09
CA ASP A 152 -11.24 1.87 8.44
C ASP A 152 -12.39 0.83 8.41
N ALA A 153 -13.47 1.10 7.68
CA ALA A 153 -14.61 0.21 7.58
C ALA A 153 -14.31 -1.05 6.74
N LEU A 154 -13.55 -0.93 5.65
CA LEU A 154 -13.08 -2.07 4.87
C LEU A 154 -12.16 -2.98 5.69
N LEU A 155 -11.22 -2.40 6.44
CA LEU A 155 -10.39 -3.14 7.38
C LEU A 155 -11.26 -3.85 8.42
N ALA A 156 -12.15 -3.12 9.09
CA ALA A 156 -13.05 -3.69 10.10
C ALA A 156 -13.91 -4.84 9.56
N LEU A 157 -14.40 -4.77 8.32
CA LEU A 157 -15.13 -5.87 7.70
C LEU A 157 -14.27 -7.13 7.51
N GLN A 158 -13.00 -6.96 7.15
CA GLN A 158 -12.09 -8.10 7.07
C GLN A 158 -11.79 -8.69 8.44
N LEU A 159 -11.59 -7.84 9.46
CA LEU A 159 -11.29 -8.32 10.83
C LEU A 159 -12.49 -9.00 11.48
N ASN A 160 -13.70 -8.55 11.18
CA ASN A 160 -14.96 -9.13 11.69
C ASN A 160 -15.51 -10.26 10.82
N ASN A 161 -14.74 -10.75 9.85
CA ASN A 161 -15.11 -11.96 9.11
C ASN A 161 -15.16 -13.13 10.10
N LEU A 162 -16.27 -13.89 10.13
CA LEU A 162 -16.45 -15.05 11.01
C LEU A 162 -15.31 -16.07 10.90
N GLN A 163 -14.67 -16.15 9.74
CA GLN A 163 -13.50 -17.02 9.52
C GLN A 163 -12.27 -16.60 10.33
N LEU A 164 -12.14 -15.31 10.66
CA LEU A 164 -11.01 -14.74 11.39
C LEU A 164 -11.35 -14.38 12.84
N ALA A 165 -12.62 -14.34 13.22
CA ALA A 165 -13.06 -13.97 14.58
C ALA A 165 -12.39 -14.83 15.67
N ALA A 166 -12.23 -16.14 15.43
CA ALA A 166 -11.52 -17.03 16.34
C ALA A 166 -10.04 -16.67 16.49
N GLN A 167 -9.37 -16.30 15.40
CA GLN A 167 -7.97 -15.87 15.43
C GLN A 167 -7.79 -14.54 16.14
N TYR A 168 -8.71 -13.60 15.95
CA TYR A 168 -8.72 -12.35 16.71
C TYR A 168 -8.87 -12.61 18.20
N ALA A 169 -9.86 -13.41 18.60
CA ALA A 169 -10.06 -13.77 19.99
C ALA A 169 -8.81 -14.45 20.58
N ARG A 170 -8.21 -15.40 19.85
CA ARG A 170 -6.96 -16.05 20.24
C ARG A 170 -5.84 -15.04 20.46
N GLY A 171 -5.57 -14.16 19.50
CA GLY A 171 -4.49 -13.18 19.59
C GLY A 171 -4.60 -12.23 20.80
N TYR A 172 -5.82 -11.87 21.21
CA TYR A 172 -6.03 -11.12 22.44
C TYR A 172 -5.81 -11.94 23.71
N GLN A 173 -6.13 -13.23 23.69
CA GLN A 173 -5.98 -14.13 24.84
C GLN A 173 -4.54 -14.57 25.07
N THR A 174 -3.79 -14.88 24.02
CA THR A 174 -2.48 -15.53 24.12
C THR A 174 -1.30 -14.55 24.04
N GLU A 175 -1.38 -13.53 23.17
CA GLU A 175 -0.29 -12.54 22.98
C GLU A 175 -0.72 -11.11 23.38
N GLY A 176 -1.84 -10.98 24.08
CA GLY A 176 -2.31 -9.71 24.63
C GLY A 176 -2.71 -8.67 23.58
N GLY A 177 -3.04 -9.11 22.37
CA GLY A 177 -3.51 -8.27 21.27
C GLY A 177 -2.45 -7.34 20.68
N ARG A 178 -1.16 -7.65 20.88
CA ARG A 178 -0.06 -6.84 20.33
C ARG A 178 -0.04 -6.91 18.80
N ALA A 179 -0.13 -5.78 18.14
CA ALA A 179 0.00 -5.67 16.70
C ALA A 179 1.39 -5.11 16.34
N ALA A 180 2.03 -5.71 15.34
CA ALA A 180 3.28 -5.24 14.77
C ALA A 180 3.10 -4.95 13.28
N LEU A 181 3.60 -3.80 12.84
CA LEU A 181 3.81 -3.48 11.44
C LEU A 181 5.31 -3.48 11.17
N VAL A 182 5.76 -4.16 10.12
CA VAL A 182 7.12 -3.99 9.60
C VAL A 182 7.05 -3.39 8.20
N ALA A 183 7.51 -2.15 8.08
CA ALA A 183 7.40 -1.36 6.85
C ALA A 183 8.57 -0.37 6.73
N ALA A 184 8.65 0.37 5.62
CA ALA A 184 9.52 1.54 5.56
C ALA A 184 8.94 2.65 6.45
N THR A 185 9.67 3.04 7.51
CA THR A 185 9.17 3.97 8.54
C THR A 185 9.79 5.38 8.47
N GLY A 186 10.85 5.56 7.67
CA GLY A 186 11.62 6.82 7.63
C GLY A 186 10.99 7.94 6.81
N HIS A 187 9.94 7.63 6.02
CA HIS A 187 9.30 8.58 5.10
C HIS A 187 7.78 8.41 5.16
N HIS A 188 7.06 9.39 4.61
CA HIS A 188 5.59 9.41 4.54
C HIS A 188 5.00 8.40 3.57
N PHE A 189 5.29 7.12 3.71
CA PHE A 189 4.64 6.08 2.93
C PHE A 189 3.22 5.82 3.44
N ALA A 190 2.32 5.44 2.53
CA ALA A 190 0.90 5.25 2.83
C ALA A 190 0.66 4.30 4.02
N THR A 191 1.37 3.18 4.07
CA THR A 191 1.25 2.18 5.15
C THR A 191 1.62 2.74 6.52
N ILE A 192 2.76 3.44 6.65
CA ILE A 192 3.20 3.95 7.96
C ILE A 192 2.38 5.17 8.39
N ALA A 193 2.01 6.05 7.45
CA ALA A 193 1.14 7.20 7.75
C ALA A 193 -0.24 6.74 8.23
N PHE A 194 -0.85 5.75 7.55
CA PHE A 194 -2.11 5.17 7.98
C PHE A 194 -1.99 4.45 9.34
N TRP A 195 -0.93 3.67 9.54
CA TRP A 195 -0.68 2.99 10.81
C TRP A 195 -0.55 3.96 11.99
N GLN A 196 0.24 5.03 11.85
CA GLN A 196 0.41 6.00 12.92
C GLN A 196 -0.89 6.76 13.23
N ARG A 197 -1.68 7.13 12.20
CA ARG A 197 -3.04 7.65 12.39
C ARG A 197 -3.90 6.67 13.18
N PHE A 198 -3.92 5.40 12.77
CA PHE A 198 -4.71 4.35 13.41
C PHE A 198 -4.31 4.16 14.87
N THR A 199 -3.02 4.05 15.17
CA THR A 199 -2.50 3.93 16.54
C THR A 199 -2.91 5.10 17.42
N ARG A 200 -2.78 6.35 16.93
CA ARG A 200 -3.14 7.55 17.70
C ARG A 200 -4.63 7.64 18.00
N ARG A 201 -5.48 7.18 17.07
CA ARG A 201 -6.94 7.15 17.28
C ARG A 201 -7.37 6.01 18.22
N ASN A 202 -6.54 4.99 18.41
CA ASN A 202 -6.83 3.83 19.24
C ASN A 202 -5.73 3.59 20.30
N PRO A 203 -5.50 4.53 21.25
CA PRO A 203 -4.38 4.48 22.20
C PRO A 203 -4.43 3.30 23.19
N TRP A 204 -5.56 2.60 23.27
CA TRP A 204 -5.70 1.39 24.08
C TRP A 204 -5.11 0.14 23.40
N LEU A 205 -4.82 0.19 22.09
CA LEU A 205 -4.21 -0.91 21.36
C LEU A 205 -2.69 -0.91 21.56
N LYS A 206 -2.11 -2.09 21.75
CA LYS A 206 -0.66 -2.27 21.81
C LYS A 206 -0.12 -2.44 20.40
N THR A 207 0.36 -1.36 19.81
CA THR A 207 0.86 -1.36 18.42
C THR A 207 2.30 -0.92 18.37
N GLN A 208 3.12 -1.57 17.55
CA GLN A 208 4.51 -1.15 17.31
C GLN A 208 4.86 -1.25 15.83
N ALA A 209 5.54 -0.24 15.30
CA ALA A 209 6.12 -0.28 13.97
C ALA A 209 7.61 -0.58 14.05
N PHE A 210 8.10 -1.44 13.15
CA PHE A 210 9.49 -1.79 12.97
C PHE A 210 9.92 -1.39 11.56
N SER A 211 11.15 -0.91 11.42
CA SER A 211 11.68 -0.53 10.12
C SER A 211 12.16 -1.75 9.34
N VAL A 212 11.77 -1.82 8.07
CA VAL A 212 12.32 -2.78 7.09
C VAL A 212 13.81 -2.55 6.81
N MET A 213 14.33 -1.37 7.17
CA MET A 213 15.75 -1.02 7.04
C MET A 213 16.62 -1.59 8.18
N THR A 214 15.99 -2.05 9.27
CA THR A 214 16.72 -2.61 10.42
C THR A 214 17.40 -3.92 10.03
N PRO A 215 18.71 -4.10 10.36
CA PRO A 215 19.40 -5.37 10.09
C PRO A 215 18.63 -6.57 10.62
N LEU A 216 18.51 -7.62 9.79
CA LEU A 216 17.65 -8.77 10.08
C LEU A 216 17.86 -9.38 11.49
N PRO A 217 19.09 -9.62 11.99
CA PRO A 217 19.27 -10.16 13.33
C PRO A 217 18.69 -9.26 14.43
N GLN A 218 18.78 -7.94 14.25
CA GLN A 218 18.23 -6.97 15.20
C GLN A 218 16.70 -6.93 15.11
N LEU A 219 16.14 -7.00 13.91
CA LEU A 219 14.69 -7.09 13.70
C LEU A 219 14.12 -8.37 14.32
N VAL A 220 14.78 -9.52 14.12
CA VAL A 220 14.39 -10.80 14.72
C VAL A 220 14.42 -10.72 16.25
N ALA A 221 15.49 -10.17 16.83
CA ALA A 221 15.58 -9.97 18.28
C ALA A 221 14.45 -9.08 18.81
N ALA A 222 14.17 -7.96 18.15
CA ALA A 222 13.12 -7.03 18.56
C ALA A 222 11.71 -7.64 18.43
N LEU A 223 11.46 -8.45 17.39
CA LEU A 223 10.20 -9.17 17.23
C LEU A 223 10.05 -10.29 18.28
N ASN A 224 11.11 -11.03 18.57
CA ASN A 224 11.12 -12.05 19.63
C ASN A 224 10.83 -11.45 21.00
N GLU A 225 11.29 -10.23 21.27
CA GLU A 225 10.97 -9.50 22.50
C GLU A 225 9.51 -9.03 22.51
N TYR A 226 9.03 -8.48 21.39
CA TYR A 226 7.70 -7.89 21.31
C TYR A 226 6.57 -8.92 21.26
N GLN A 227 6.78 -10.11 20.68
CA GLN A 227 5.79 -11.20 20.58
C GLN A 227 4.40 -10.73 20.05
N PRO A 228 4.30 -10.31 18.78
CA PRO A 228 3.03 -9.83 18.22
C PRO A 228 2.00 -10.95 18.04
N ALA A 229 0.76 -10.66 18.41
CA ALA A 229 -0.43 -11.42 18.07
C ALA A 229 -0.79 -11.28 16.58
N PHE A 230 -0.58 -10.07 16.03
CA PHE A 230 -0.91 -9.70 14.67
C PHE A 230 0.33 -9.09 14.02
N LEU A 231 0.77 -9.65 12.90
CA LEU A 231 1.97 -9.19 12.19
C LEU A 231 1.63 -8.79 10.76
N SER A 232 1.91 -7.54 10.41
CA SER A 232 1.72 -6.99 9.07
C SER A 232 3.05 -6.62 8.43
N GLY A 233 3.21 -6.87 7.13
CA GLY A 233 4.39 -6.45 6.38
C GLY A 233 4.34 -6.85 4.91
N TYR A 234 5.43 -6.62 4.19
CA TYR A 234 5.54 -6.99 2.79
C TYR A 234 5.68 -8.53 2.62
N PRO A 235 5.09 -9.12 1.56
CA PRO A 235 5.28 -10.53 1.21
C PRO A 235 6.74 -11.01 1.25
N THR A 236 7.68 -10.26 0.66
CA THR A 236 9.10 -10.63 0.64
C THR A 236 9.71 -10.68 2.05
N LEU A 237 9.38 -9.71 2.90
CA LEU A 237 9.82 -9.69 4.30
C LEU A 237 9.24 -10.87 5.09
N LEU A 238 7.94 -11.12 4.98
CA LEU A 238 7.30 -12.22 5.70
C LEU A 238 7.92 -13.57 5.31
N ALA A 239 8.30 -13.75 4.04
CA ALA A 239 9.02 -14.94 3.59
C ALA A 239 10.44 -15.06 4.18
N VAL A 240 11.15 -13.93 4.36
CA VAL A 240 12.43 -13.92 5.08
C VAL A 240 12.22 -14.28 6.55
N LEU A 241 11.24 -13.69 7.23
CA LEU A 241 10.92 -14.00 8.63
C LEU A 241 10.45 -15.46 8.80
N ALA A 242 9.70 -16.01 7.84
CA ALA A 242 9.34 -17.43 7.81
C ALA A 242 10.58 -18.34 7.75
N SER A 243 11.61 -17.93 7.01
CA SER A 243 12.88 -18.65 6.96
C SER A 243 13.63 -18.58 8.30
N GLU A 244 13.61 -17.43 8.97
CA GLU A 244 14.16 -17.27 10.32
C GLU A 244 13.42 -18.09 11.39
N GLN A 245 12.09 -18.21 11.24
CA GLN A 245 11.23 -19.04 12.10
C GLN A 245 11.56 -20.53 11.90
N ALA A 246 11.64 -20.99 10.65
CA ALA A 246 12.01 -22.38 10.34
C ALA A 246 13.42 -22.73 10.78
N ALA A 247 14.35 -21.76 10.76
CA ALA A 247 15.71 -21.91 11.26
C ALA A 247 15.81 -21.86 12.80
N GLY A 248 14.71 -21.59 13.51
CA GLY A 248 14.68 -21.50 14.97
C GLY A 248 15.41 -20.27 15.53
N ARG A 249 15.57 -19.19 14.76
CA ARG A 249 16.08 -17.90 15.25
C ARG A 249 14.96 -16.93 15.62
N LEU A 250 13.85 -17.00 14.88
CA LEU A 250 12.61 -16.32 15.20
C LEU A 250 11.67 -17.30 15.92
N HIS A 251 10.95 -16.80 16.93
CA HIS A 251 10.08 -17.58 17.80
C HIS A 251 8.75 -16.84 18.00
N LEU A 252 8.01 -16.65 16.91
CA LEU A 252 6.69 -16.03 16.96
C LEU A 252 5.58 -17.07 16.87
N HIS A 253 4.44 -16.74 17.47
CA HIS A 253 3.19 -17.48 17.37
C HIS A 253 2.03 -16.52 17.07
N PRO A 254 2.06 -15.80 15.93
CA PRO A 254 0.99 -14.87 15.60
C PRO A 254 -0.31 -15.63 15.35
N SER A 255 -1.44 -14.99 15.67
CA SER A 255 -2.77 -15.51 15.37
C SER A 255 -3.26 -15.07 14.00
N LEU A 256 -2.73 -13.98 13.44
CA LEU A 256 -2.99 -13.54 12.07
C LEU A 256 -1.79 -12.83 11.45
N LEU A 257 -1.51 -13.16 10.19
CA LEU A 257 -0.57 -12.43 9.34
C LEU A 257 -1.33 -11.58 8.30
N TRP A 258 -0.79 -10.40 7.99
CA TRP A 258 -1.32 -9.51 6.95
C TRP A 258 -0.20 -9.09 5.99
N SER A 259 -0.48 -9.17 4.69
CA SER A 259 0.46 -8.78 3.64
C SER A 259 -0.15 -7.81 2.64
N GLY A 260 0.67 -6.92 2.11
CA GLY A 260 0.28 -5.98 1.06
C GLY A 260 1.48 -5.22 0.50
N GLY A 261 1.24 -4.43 -0.54
CA GLY A 261 2.26 -3.57 -1.17
C GLY A 261 3.23 -4.26 -2.13
N GLU A 262 3.23 -5.59 -2.21
CA GLU A 262 3.99 -6.37 -3.20
C GLU A 262 3.16 -7.56 -3.69
N THR A 263 3.59 -8.19 -4.79
CA THR A 263 2.97 -9.43 -5.28
C THR A 263 3.30 -10.60 -4.35
N LEU A 264 2.28 -11.18 -3.70
CA LEU A 264 2.39 -12.43 -2.96
C LEU A 264 2.30 -13.63 -3.91
N SER A 265 3.42 -14.31 -4.14
CA SER A 265 3.39 -15.57 -4.89
C SER A 265 2.82 -16.71 -4.06
N GLU A 266 2.29 -17.73 -4.74
CA GLU A 266 1.79 -18.95 -4.09
C GLU A 266 2.90 -19.70 -3.33
N SER A 267 4.15 -19.66 -3.82
CA SER A 267 5.29 -20.23 -3.09
C SER A 267 5.61 -19.49 -1.80
N MET A 268 5.60 -18.15 -1.82
CA MET A 268 5.78 -17.32 -0.62
C MET A 268 4.67 -17.58 0.38
N ARG A 269 3.40 -17.57 -0.06
CA ARG A 269 2.24 -17.87 0.79
C ARG A 269 2.44 -19.18 1.54
N ARG A 270 2.70 -20.28 0.82
CA ARG A 270 2.89 -21.59 1.44
C ARG A 270 4.05 -21.61 2.43
N ALA A 271 5.18 -20.99 2.10
CA ALA A 271 6.33 -20.93 3.00
C ALA A 271 6.00 -20.16 4.30
N ILE A 272 5.29 -19.04 4.18
CA ILE A 272 4.87 -18.20 5.31
C ILE A 272 3.88 -18.95 6.20
N GLU A 273 2.78 -19.44 5.62
CA GLU A 273 1.73 -20.15 6.37
C GLU A 273 2.27 -21.40 7.06
N THR A 274 3.18 -22.15 6.40
CA THR A 274 3.82 -23.33 7.00
C THR A 274 4.72 -22.97 8.18
N ALA A 275 5.51 -21.90 8.08
CA ALA A 275 6.46 -21.54 9.12
C ALA A 275 5.78 -21.00 10.39
N PHE A 276 4.69 -20.23 10.22
CA PHE A 276 3.99 -19.60 11.35
C PHE A 276 2.75 -20.38 11.83
N ASP A 277 2.29 -21.39 11.08
CA ASP A 277 1.07 -22.15 11.36
C ASP A 277 -0.15 -21.24 11.58
N CYS A 278 -0.29 -20.25 10.70
CA CYS A 278 -1.20 -19.12 10.88
C CYS A 278 -1.77 -18.64 9.54
N PRO A 279 -3.05 -18.20 9.47
CA PRO A 279 -3.61 -17.63 8.26
C PRO A 279 -2.89 -16.36 7.80
N LEU A 280 -2.67 -16.24 6.49
CA LEU A 280 -2.12 -15.05 5.85
C LEU A 280 -3.20 -14.34 5.02
N LEU A 281 -3.64 -13.17 5.48
CA LEU A 281 -4.46 -12.29 4.67
C LEU A 281 -3.57 -11.48 3.71
N ASN A 282 -4.01 -11.37 2.46
CA ASN A 282 -3.32 -10.57 1.44
C ASN A 282 -4.23 -9.43 1.01
N GLU A 283 -3.65 -8.26 0.80
CA GLU A 283 -4.33 -7.05 0.37
C GLU A 283 -3.65 -6.51 -0.89
N TYR A 284 -4.48 -6.20 -1.89
CA TYR A 284 -4.06 -5.38 -3.01
C TYR A 284 -4.50 -3.95 -2.76
N GLY A 285 -3.53 -3.05 -2.80
CA GLY A 285 -3.67 -1.65 -2.49
C GLY A 285 -2.54 -0.84 -3.11
N SER A 286 -2.73 0.47 -3.17
CA SER A 286 -1.74 1.41 -3.66
C SER A 286 -1.72 2.69 -2.82
N SER A 287 -0.80 3.60 -3.10
CA SER A 287 -0.79 4.90 -2.39
C SER A 287 -1.93 5.80 -2.85
N GLU A 288 -2.39 5.61 -4.08
CA GLU A 288 -3.59 6.24 -4.65
C GLU A 288 -4.88 5.78 -3.95
N CYS A 289 -4.93 4.49 -3.58
CA CYS A 289 -6.08 3.89 -2.90
C CYS A 289 -5.64 2.71 -2.02
N LEU A 290 -5.63 2.92 -0.70
CA LEU A 290 -5.08 1.99 0.28
C LEU A 290 -5.57 0.54 0.13
N SER A 291 -6.89 0.34 -0.05
CA SER A 291 -7.51 -0.99 -0.04
C SER A 291 -8.38 -1.21 -1.27
N ILE A 292 -7.83 -1.83 -2.30
CA ILE A 292 -8.52 -2.11 -3.57
C ILE A 292 -9.20 -3.49 -3.51
N ALA A 293 -8.51 -4.52 -3.05
CA ALA A 293 -9.04 -5.88 -2.99
C ALA A 293 -8.42 -6.72 -1.85
N PHE A 294 -9.14 -7.73 -1.37
CA PHE A 294 -8.69 -8.61 -0.28
C PHE A 294 -8.67 -10.08 -0.67
N GLY A 295 -7.66 -10.80 -0.18
CA GLY A 295 -7.44 -12.22 -0.44
C GLY A 295 -8.51 -13.11 0.20
N CYS A 296 -8.87 -14.19 -0.50
CA CYS A 296 -9.67 -15.28 0.05
C CYS A 296 -8.88 -16.61 0.10
N PRO A 297 -9.38 -17.61 0.83
CA PRO A 297 -8.74 -18.93 0.94
C PRO A 297 -8.57 -19.68 -0.40
N ALA A 298 -9.30 -19.28 -1.45
CA ALA A 298 -9.16 -19.85 -2.79
C ALA A 298 -8.00 -19.23 -3.61
N GLY A 299 -7.21 -18.32 -3.02
CA GLY A 299 -6.06 -17.70 -3.69
C GLY A 299 -6.42 -16.61 -4.71
N TRP A 300 -7.57 -15.96 -4.53
CA TRP A 300 -8.03 -14.82 -5.31
C TRP A 300 -8.13 -13.55 -4.45
N LEU A 301 -8.04 -12.37 -5.07
CA LEU A 301 -8.30 -11.09 -4.44
C LEU A 301 -9.69 -10.59 -4.84
N HIS A 302 -10.62 -10.46 -3.89
CA HIS A 302 -11.94 -9.92 -4.14
C HIS A 302 -11.94 -8.40 -4.09
N LEU A 303 -12.42 -7.80 -5.17
CA LEU A 303 -12.54 -6.36 -5.36
C LEU A 303 -13.53 -5.76 -4.37
N ASN A 304 -13.13 -4.67 -3.70
CA ASN A 304 -14.02 -3.82 -2.90
C ASN A 304 -14.88 -2.94 -3.83
N GLN A 305 -15.70 -3.58 -4.68
CA GLN A 305 -16.43 -2.92 -5.77
C GLN A 305 -17.38 -1.80 -5.31
N GLU A 306 -17.75 -1.80 -4.03
CA GLU A 306 -18.57 -0.79 -3.39
C GLU A 306 -17.83 0.54 -3.14
N SER A 307 -16.49 0.51 -3.13
CA SER A 307 -15.59 1.64 -2.85
C SER A 307 -14.71 2.01 -4.05
N VAL A 308 -14.50 1.10 -4.99
CA VAL A 308 -13.66 1.31 -6.18
C VAL A 308 -14.31 0.77 -7.45
N ILE A 309 -13.98 1.38 -8.59
CA ILE A 309 -14.16 0.78 -9.91
C ILE A 309 -12.77 0.49 -10.46
N LEU A 310 -12.55 -0.74 -10.92
CA LEU A 310 -11.35 -1.12 -11.67
C LEU A 310 -11.77 -1.52 -13.09
N GLU A 311 -11.13 -0.91 -14.08
CA GLU A 311 -11.29 -1.23 -15.49
C GLU A 311 -9.97 -1.82 -16.02
N PRO A 312 -9.85 -3.15 -16.14
CA PRO A 312 -8.70 -3.74 -16.82
C PRO A 312 -8.74 -3.35 -18.30
N VAL A 313 -7.63 -2.88 -18.85
CA VAL A 313 -7.53 -2.44 -20.25
C VAL A 313 -6.32 -3.06 -20.97
N ASP A 314 -6.46 -3.26 -22.28
CA ASP A 314 -5.36 -3.66 -23.15
C ASP A 314 -4.44 -2.48 -23.49
N ALA A 315 -3.46 -2.71 -24.36
CA ALA A 315 -2.47 -1.70 -24.74
C ALA A 315 -3.07 -0.52 -25.51
N ASP A 316 -4.25 -0.71 -26.12
CA ASP A 316 -4.97 0.33 -26.86
C ASP A 316 -5.99 1.06 -25.96
N GLY A 317 -6.06 0.71 -24.66
CA GLY A 317 -6.99 1.29 -23.70
C GLY A 317 -8.41 0.71 -23.76
N THR A 318 -8.60 -0.42 -24.43
CA THR A 318 -9.90 -1.10 -24.55
C THR A 318 -10.12 -2.04 -23.37
N PRO A 319 -11.34 -2.13 -22.78
CA PRO A 319 -11.61 -3.05 -21.68
C PRO A 319 -11.26 -4.51 -22.00
N THR A 320 -10.45 -5.12 -21.14
CA THR A 320 -10.05 -6.53 -21.24
C THR A 320 -11.12 -7.44 -20.62
N PRO A 321 -11.55 -8.53 -21.30
CA PRO A 321 -12.53 -9.46 -20.73
C PRO A 321 -11.93 -10.28 -19.56
N PRO A 322 -12.78 -10.80 -18.64
CA PRO A 322 -12.34 -11.76 -17.63
C PRO A 322 -11.65 -12.99 -18.25
N GLY A 323 -10.63 -13.52 -17.58
CA GLY A 323 -9.79 -14.62 -18.07
C GLY A 323 -8.57 -14.17 -18.87
N GLU A 324 -8.53 -12.93 -19.34
CA GLU A 324 -7.39 -12.35 -20.05
C GLU A 324 -6.59 -11.40 -19.16
N CYS A 325 -5.28 -11.35 -19.38
CA CYS A 325 -4.38 -10.48 -18.63
C CYS A 325 -4.34 -9.11 -19.28
N SER A 326 -4.71 -8.07 -18.53
CA SER A 326 -4.65 -6.68 -18.98
C SER A 326 -3.23 -6.17 -19.19
N ALA A 327 -3.09 -5.09 -19.96
CA ALA A 327 -1.87 -4.31 -20.10
C ALA A 327 -1.74 -3.25 -19.00
N SER A 328 -2.87 -2.69 -18.56
CA SER A 328 -2.96 -1.84 -17.37
C SER A 328 -4.36 -1.94 -16.73
N VAL A 329 -4.56 -1.25 -15.60
CA VAL A 329 -5.86 -1.13 -14.93
C VAL A 329 -6.13 0.32 -14.57
N LEU A 330 -7.31 0.80 -14.96
CA LEU A 330 -7.79 2.13 -14.61
C LEU A 330 -8.57 2.06 -13.30
N LEU A 331 -8.21 2.91 -12.35
CA LEU A 331 -8.81 2.99 -11.02
C LEU A 331 -9.70 4.23 -10.93
N THR A 332 -10.91 4.03 -10.42
CA THR A 332 -11.72 5.12 -9.86
C THR A 332 -11.94 4.89 -8.38
N ASN A 333 -11.45 5.81 -7.54
CA ASN A 333 -11.65 5.80 -6.09
C ASN A 333 -12.94 6.56 -5.75
N LEU A 334 -13.98 5.87 -5.31
CA LEU A 334 -15.31 6.47 -5.07
C LEU A 334 -15.43 7.18 -3.72
N SER A 335 -14.38 7.15 -2.89
CA SER A 335 -14.44 7.62 -1.51
C SER A 335 -13.72 8.94 -1.29
N ASN A 336 -12.65 9.23 -2.03
CA ASN A 336 -11.84 10.42 -1.82
C ASN A 336 -12.35 11.60 -2.66
N ARG A 337 -12.86 12.65 -2.00
CA ARG A 337 -13.39 13.86 -2.63
C ARG A 337 -12.38 15.01 -2.66
N VAL A 338 -11.44 15.08 -1.70
CA VAL A 338 -10.41 16.13 -1.69
C VAL A 338 -9.42 16.03 -2.85
N GLN A 339 -9.14 14.80 -3.29
CA GLN A 339 -8.24 14.52 -4.40
C GLN A 339 -8.84 13.38 -5.25
N PRO A 340 -9.86 13.68 -6.09
CA PRO A 340 -10.57 12.68 -6.88
C PRO A 340 -9.63 11.95 -7.83
N LEU A 341 -9.73 10.63 -7.88
CA LEU A 341 -9.04 9.78 -8.84
C LEU A 341 -10.10 9.09 -9.70
N LEU A 342 -10.21 9.53 -10.95
CA LEU A 342 -11.22 9.10 -11.92
C LEU A 342 -10.50 8.54 -13.16
N ARG A 343 -10.74 7.25 -13.45
CA ARG A 343 -10.03 6.47 -14.48
C ARG A 343 -8.51 6.70 -14.47
N TYR A 344 -7.94 6.68 -13.27
CA TYR A 344 -6.51 6.83 -13.05
C TYR A 344 -5.78 5.57 -13.49
N ASP A 345 -4.86 5.70 -14.42
CA ASP A 345 -4.00 4.59 -14.84
C ASP A 345 -3.01 4.22 -13.73
N LEU A 346 -3.28 3.11 -13.02
CA LEU A 346 -2.39 2.57 -11.99
C LEU A 346 -1.11 2.00 -12.58
N GLY A 347 -1.11 1.70 -13.89
CA GLY A 347 -0.06 0.94 -14.54
C GLY A 347 -0.08 -0.54 -14.20
N ASP A 348 -0.86 -1.03 -13.22
CA ASP A 348 -0.88 -2.44 -12.78
C ASP A 348 -1.59 -3.38 -13.76
N ARG A 349 -1.05 -4.60 -13.88
CA ARG A 349 -1.65 -5.64 -14.70
C ARG A 349 -2.45 -6.56 -13.82
N VAL A 350 -3.66 -6.87 -14.26
CA VAL A 350 -4.57 -7.76 -13.53
C VAL A 350 -5.20 -8.79 -14.45
N LEU A 351 -5.49 -9.95 -13.88
CA LEU A 351 -6.31 -10.99 -14.49
C LEU A 351 -7.56 -11.15 -13.63
N PHE A 352 -8.73 -10.84 -14.18
CA PHE A 352 -10.00 -11.11 -13.52
C PHE A 352 -10.41 -12.57 -13.70
N ASN A 353 -10.95 -13.17 -12.65
CA ASN A 353 -11.48 -14.52 -12.70
C ASN A 353 -12.75 -14.55 -13.57
N PRO A 354 -12.80 -15.35 -14.65
CA PRO A 354 -14.00 -15.48 -15.46
C PRO A 354 -15.12 -16.27 -14.78
N GLU A 355 -14.77 -17.07 -13.76
CA GLU A 355 -15.70 -17.94 -13.04
C GLU A 355 -16.05 -17.40 -11.64
N PRO A 356 -17.22 -17.75 -11.08
CA PRO A 356 -17.50 -17.53 -9.67
C PRO A 356 -16.40 -18.12 -8.78
N CYS A 357 -16.01 -17.39 -7.73
CA CYS A 357 -14.95 -17.86 -6.85
C CYS A 357 -15.42 -19.05 -5.99
N ALA A 358 -14.59 -20.10 -5.91
CA ALA A 358 -14.87 -21.28 -5.09
C ALA A 358 -15.00 -20.99 -3.59
N CYS A 359 -14.57 -19.81 -3.10
CA CYS A 359 -14.78 -19.42 -1.70
C CYS A 359 -16.23 -19.00 -1.39
N GLY A 360 -17.08 -18.83 -2.41
CA GLY A 360 -18.48 -18.42 -2.26
C GLY A 360 -18.70 -16.92 -2.15
N ASN A 361 -17.65 -16.10 -2.13
CA ASN A 361 -17.78 -14.65 -2.20
C ASN A 361 -18.23 -14.22 -3.62
N PRO A 362 -19.37 -13.52 -3.76
CA PRO A 362 -19.94 -13.16 -5.06
C PRO A 362 -19.25 -11.94 -5.71
N LEU A 363 -18.34 -11.26 -5.00
CA LEU A 363 -17.64 -10.09 -5.53
C LEU A 363 -16.64 -10.50 -6.63
N PRO A 364 -16.39 -9.63 -7.63
CA PRO A 364 -15.38 -9.87 -8.66
C PRO A 364 -14.02 -10.22 -8.03
N ALA A 365 -13.39 -11.26 -8.55
CA ALA A 365 -12.11 -11.77 -8.09
C ALA A 365 -11.02 -11.50 -9.12
N LEU A 366 -9.83 -11.14 -8.68
CA LEU A 366 -8.69 -10.88 -9.56
C LEU A 366 -7.36 -11.40 -8.99
N ARG A 367 -6.34 -11.40 -9.84
CA ARG A 367 -4.92 -11.53 -9.48
C ARG A 367 -4.16 -10.35 -10.08
N VAL A 368 -3.16 -9.88 -9.36
CA VAL A 368 -2.21 -8.87 -9.85
C VAL A 368 -1.02 -9.60 -10.47
N THR A 369 -0.58 -9.14 -11.63
CA THR A 369 0.52 -9.71 -12.41
C THR A 369 1.57 -8.62 -12.73
N GLY A 370 2.82 -9.02 -12.99
CA GLY A 370 3.81 -8.15 -13.66
C GLY A 370 4.73 -7.28 -12.79
N ARG A 371 4.59 -7.24 -11.45
CA ARG A 371 5.62 -6.60 -10.59
C ARG A 371 6.05 -7.50 -9.44
N GLN A 372 7.14 -8.21 -9.64
CA GLN A 372 7.74 -9.08 -8.63
C GLN A 372 9.24 -8.79 -8.54
N ASP A 373 9.62 -7.87 -7.65
CA ASP A 373 11.02 -7.61 -7.37
C ASP A 373 11.64 -8.74 -6.52
N ASP A 374 12.93 -9.02 -6.72
CA ASP A 374 13.63 -10.11 -6.05
C ASP A 374 14.23 -9.66 -4.71
N THR A 375 14.03 -10.44 -3.65
CA THR A 375 14.90 -10.36 -2.46
C THR A 375 16.31 -10.78 -2.85
N LEU A 376 17.27 -9.86 -2.70
CA LEU A 376 18.67 -10.14 -2.99
C LEU A 376 19.31 -10.84 -1.80
N TRP A 377 20.18 -11.82 -2.05
CA TRP A 377 20.94 -12.50 -1.00
C TRP A 377 22.42 -12.29 -1.24
N LEU A 378 23.02 -11.37 -0.49
CA LEU A 378 24.44 -11.03 -0.61
C LEU A 378 25.28 -11.73 0.45
N ARG A 379 26.58 -11.82 0.22
CA ARG A 379 27.55 -12.49 1.08
C ARG A 379 28.43 -11.46 1.77
N ALA A 380 28.37 -11.42 3.09
CA ALA A 380 29.26 -10.63 3.92
C ALA A 380 30.68 -11.22 3.97
N SER A 381 31.65 -10.44 4.48
CA SER A 381 33.06 -10.88 4.60
C SER A 381 33.27 -12.13 5.45
N ASP A 382 32.35 -12.44 6.34
CA ASP A 382 32.34 -13.62 7.20
C ASP A 382 31.59 -14.80 6.56
N GLU A 383 31.30 -14.73 5.26
CA GLU A 383 30.52 -15.70 4.48
C GLU A 383 29.02 -15.76 4.84
N THR A 384 28.55 -14.93 5.78
CA THR A 384 27.14 -14.87 6.15
C THR A 384 26.31 -14.36 4.97
N ARG A 385 25.19 -15.06 4.69
CA ARG A 385 24.21 -14.60 3.70
C ARG A 385 23.24 -13.61 4.33
N VAL A 386 23.17 -12.40 3.78
CA VAL A 386 22.31 -11.32 4.26
C VAL A 386 21.24 -11.03 3.20
N PRO A 387 19.95 -11.15 3.52
CA PRO A 387 18.88 -10.78 2.60
C PRO A 387 18.68 -9.27 2.59
N LEU A 388 18.53 -8.69 1.40
CA LEU A 388 18.11 -7.31 1.19
C LEU A 388 16.76 -7.29 0.48
N LEU A 389 15.80 -6.65 1.12
CA LEU A 389 14.42 -6.59 0.66
C LEU A 389 14.28 -5.54 -0.45
N PRO A 390 13.46 -5.81 -1.49
CA PRO A 390 13.25 -4.86 -2.58
C PRO A 390 12.88 -3.47 -2.09
N MET A 391 11.88 -3.38 -1.21
CA MET A 391 11.41 -2.09 -0.68
C MET A 391 12.51 -1.30 0.03
N ALA A 392 13.41 -1.97 0.75
CA ALA A 392 14.51 -1.30 1.44
C ALA A 392 15.53 -0.72 0.43
N LEU A 393 15.87 -1.50 -0.59
CA LEU A 393 16.78 -1.10 -1.65
C LEU A 393 16.21 0.05 -2.50
N THR A 394 14.94 -0.04 -2.89
CA THR A 394 14.30 1.02 -3.68
C THR A 394 14.13 2.30 -2.87
N THR A 395 13.76 2.21 -1.58
CA THR A 395 13.67 3.37 -0.69
C THR A 395 14.99 4.14 -0.62
N VAL A 396 16.14 3.46 -0.48
CA VAL A 396 17.46 4.12 -0.43
C VAL A 396 17.74 4.89 -1.72
N VAL A 397 17.44 4.32 -2.88
CA VAL A 397 17.72 4.99 -4.15
C VAL A 397 16.74 6.14 -4.42
N GLU A 398 15.46 5.94 -4.11
CA GLU A 398 14.41 6.93 -4.34
C GLU A 398 14.50 8.11 -3.37
N GLU A 399 14.61 7.84 -2.07
CA GLU A 399 14.49 8.86 -1.03
C GLU A 399 15.84 9.50 -0.68
N ASP A 400 16.94 8.72 -0.62
CA ASP A 400 18.25 9.29 -0.25
C ASP A 400 19.00 9.89 -1.45
N ALA A 401 18.71 9.42 -2.68
CA ALA A 401 19.40 9.87 -3.89
C ALA A 401 18.49 10.58 -4.91
N GLY A 402 17.17 10.61 -4.68
CA GLY A 402 16.21 11.29 -5.58
C GLY A 402 16.09 10.61 -6.94
N LEU A 403 16.46 9.33 -7.06
CA LEU A 403 16.48 8.60 -8.30
C LEU A 403 15.33 7.60 -8.37
N THR A 404 14.54 7.71 -9.42
CA THR A 404 13.21 7.08 -9.48
C THR A 404 13.03 6.14 -10.67
N HIS A 405 13.87 6.26 -11.69
CA HIS A 405 13.91 5.35 -12.83
C HIS A 405 15.26 4.61 -12.88
N PHE A 406 15.33 3.49 -12.16
CA PHE A 406 16.54 2.70 -11.98
C PHE A 406 16.23 1.21 -11.88
N GLN A 407 17.28 0.41 -11.98
CA GLN A 407 17.21 -1.03 -11.71
C GLN A 407 18.49 -1.48 -11.00
N ILE A 408 18.34 -2.15 -9.87
CA ILE A 408 19.39 -2.77 -9.07
C ILE A 408 19.48 -4.23 -9.49
N VAL A 409 20.66 -4.64 -9.94
CA VAL A 409 20.91 -6.01 -10.40
C VAL A 409 21.98 -6.64 -9.52
N GLN A 410 21.68 -7.76 -8.92
CA GLN A 410 22.70 -8.59 -8.29
C GLN A 410 23.44 -9.38 -9.39
N GLU A 411 24.69 -8.98 -9.66
CA GLU A 411 25.57 -9.65 -10.64
C GLU A 411 26.39 -10.78 -10.02
N ALA A 412 26.69 -10.68 -8.72
CA ALA A 412 27.44 -11.69 -7.95
C ALA A 412 27.02 -11.66 -6.46
N PRO A 413 27.44 -12.64 -5.64
CA PRO A 413 27.15 -12.66 -4.20
C PRO A 413 27.67 -11.42 -3.45
N ASP A 414 28.67 -10.74 -3.99
CA ASP A 414 29.34 -9.57 -3.44
C ASP A 414 29.31 -8.35 -4.37
N ARG A 415 28.38 -8.31 -5.34
CA ARG A 415 28.32 -7.22 -6.32
C ARG A 415 26.91 -6.85 -6.75
N LEU A 416 26.59 -5.56 -6.64
CA LEU A 416 25.38 -4.93 -7.17
C LEU A 416 25.71 -3.96 -8.30
N ALA A 417 24.93 -4.00 -9.37
CA ALA A 417 24.99 -3.04 -10.46
C ALA A 417 23.74 -2.17 -10.49
N LEU A 418 23.92 -0.85 -10.50
CA LEU A 418 22.86 0.13 -10.65
C LEU A 418 22.75 0.56 -12.12
N ARG A 419 21.62 0.24 -12.75
CA ARG A 419 21.22 0.69 -14.09
C ARG A 419 20.36 1.94 -13.98
N VAL A 420 20.64 2.96 -14.79
CA VAL A 420 19.91 4.25 -14.81
C VAL A 420 19.63 4.67 -16.24
N ALA A 421 18.45 5.24 -16.52
CA ALA A 421 18.08 5.63 -17.89
C ALA A 421 18.80 6.91 -18.34
N GLU A 422 18.99 7.87 -17.42
CA GLU A 422 19.71 9.11 -17.68
C GLU A 422 20.95 9.19 -16.78
N CYS A 423 22.12 9.20 -17.42
CA CYS A 423 23.43 9.22 -16.77
C CYS A 423 23.78 10.64 -16.30
N ASN A 424 23.03 11.20 -15.34
CA ASN A 424 23.57 12.32 -14.55
C ASN A 424 24.62 11.74 -13.60
N PRO A 425 25.93 11.93 -13.84
CA PRO A 425 26.96 11.21 -13.09
C PRO A 425 26.94 11.54 -11.60
N SER A 426 26.50 12.74 -11.23
CA SER A 426 26.39 13.16 -9.83
C SER A 426 25.25 12.42 -9.12
N ILE A 427 24.08 12.31 -9.74
CA ILE A 427 22.92 11.60 -9.15
C ILE A 427 23.24 10.10 -9.04
N THR A 428 23.81 9.51 -10.08
CA THR A 428 24.20 8.10 -10.08
C THR A 428 25.27 7.81 -9.02
N ALA A 429 26.27 8.68 -8.88
CA ALA A 429 27.28 8.54 -7.82
C ALA A 429 26.67 8.66 -6.42
N ASN A 430 25.72 9.59 -6.23
CA ASN A 430 24.98 9.72 -4.97
C ASN A 430 24.17 8.46 -4.67
N ALA A 431 23.47 7.88 -5.66
CA ALA A 431 22.73 6.64 -5.50
C ALA A 431 23.64 5.45 -5.16
N CYS A 432 24.78 5.30 -5.84
CA CYS A 432 25.78 4.28 -5.49
C CYS A 432 26.32 4.47 -4.07
N ALA A 433 26.61 5.71 -3.67
CA ALA A 433 27.08 6.02 -2.32
C ALA A 433 26.01 5.76 -1.24
N ALA A 434 24.74 6.08 -1.52
CA ALA A 434 23.62 5.80 -0.64
C ALA A 434 23.44 4.28 -0.45
N LEU A 435 23.46 3.51 -1.55
CA LEU A 435 23.46 2.05 -1.51
C LEU A 435 24.65 1.51 -0.73
N GLN A 436 25.87 2.01 -0.97
CA GLN A 436 27.07 1.57 -0.24
C GLN A 436 26.96 1.82 1.27
N ARG A 437 26.40 2.97 1.66
CA ARG A 437 26.16 3.31 3.08
C ARG A 437 25.12 2.37 3.70
N TYR A 438 24.03 2.12 2.99
CA TYR A 438 23.01 1.16 3.42
C TYR A 438 23.60 -0.24 3.56
N LEU A 439 24.36 -0.74 2.59
CA LEU A 439 25.05 -2.03 2.67
C LEU A 439 25.99 -2.10 3.88
N GLY A 440 26.75 -1.03 4.16
CA GLY A 440 27.59 -0.96 5.35
C GLY A 440 26.78 -1.13 6.64
N SER A 441 25.58 -0.53 6.74
CA SER A 441 24.68 -0.71 7.89
C SER A 441 24.16 -2.15 8.05
N GLN A 442 24.15 -2.94 6.97
CA GLN A 442 23.74 -4.34 6.93
C GLN A 442 24.94 -5.31 7.07
N SER A 443 26.12 -4.83 7.49
CA SER A 443 27.37 -5.61 7.57
C SER A 443 27.88 -6.13 6.20
N LEU A 444 27.52 -5.45 5.12
CA LEU A 444 27.89 -5.79 3.73
C LEU A 444 28.88 -4.79 3.12
N SER A 445 29.79 -4.23 3.93
CA SER A 445 30.79 -3.25 3.46
C SER A 445 31.73 -3.78 2.37
N ASN A 446 31.84 -5.10 2.22
CA ASN A 446 32.62 -5.77 1.17
C ASN A 446 31.92 -5.83 -0.18
N VAL A 447 30.60 -5.61 -0.22
CA VAL A 447 29.83 -5.67 -1.46
C VAL A 447 30.13 -4.44 -2.30
N ALA A 448 30.52 -4.66 -3.56
CA ALA A 448 30.78 -3.58 -4.50
C ALA A 448 29.47 -3.09 -5.14
N VAL A 449 29.21 -1.78 -5.07
CA VAL A 449 28.16 -1.13 -5.85
C VAL A 449 28.78 -0.44 -7.06
N VAL A 450 28.41 -0.87 -8.25
CA VAL A 450 28.92 -0.32 -9.51
C VAL A 450 27.79 0.28 -10.35
N THR A 451 28.10 1.29 -11.15
CA THR A 451 27.18 1.75 -12.20
C THR A 451 27.25 0.80 -13.39
N SER A 452 26.10 0.35 -13.88
CA SER A 452 26.01 -0.46 -15.09
C SER A 452 26.06 0.43 -16.32
N ALA A 453 26.67 -0.06 -17.40
CA ALA A 453 26.58 0.58 -18.71
C ALA A 453 25.20 0.37 -19.40
N HIS A 454 24.37 -0.53 -18.86
CA HIS A 454 23.05 -0.83 -19.41
C HIS A 454 21.97 0.07 -18.79
N ALA A 455 21.05 0.54 -19.62
CA ALA A 455 19.83 1.19 -19.15
C ALA A 455 18.90 0.17 -18.44
N PRO A 456 17.99 0.65 -17.58
CA PRO A 456 16.94 -0.18 -16.99
C PRO A 456 16.15 -0.92 -18.08
N GLN A 457 15.90 -2.20 -17.85
CA GLN A 457 15.20 -3.06 -18.81
C GLN A 457 13.81 -3.39 -18.29
N LEU A 458 12.81 -3.20 -19.14
CA LEU A 458 11.46 -3.67 -18.90
C LEU A 458 11.43 -5.19 -19.01
N ASP A 459 10.63 -5.83 -18.17
CA ASP A 459 10.37 -7.25 -18.26
C ASP A 459 9.47 -7.58 -19.49
N PRO A 460 9.24 -8.86 -19.84
CA PRO A 460 8.34 -9.22 -20.93
C PRO A 460 6.90 -8.71 -20.74
N SER A 461 6.56 -8.28 -19.53
CA SER A 461 5.27 -7.71 -19.18
C SER A 461 5.17 -6.20 -19.46
N GLY A 462 6.27 -5.57 -19.88
CA GLY A 462 6.35 -4.13 -20.15
C GLY A 462 6.61 -3.28 -18.92
N LYS A 463 6.85 -3.89 -17.74
CA LYS A 463 7.10 -3.19 -16.48
C LYS A 463 8.55 -3.23 -16.07
N LEU A 464 8.98 -2.17 -15.39
CA LEU A 464 10.30 -2.13 -14.77
C LEU A 464 10.28 -2.90 -13.45
N ARG A 465 10.92 -4.07 -13.42
CA ARG A 465 11.37 -4.69 -12.17
C ARG A 465 12.59 -3.91 -11.68
N GLN A 466 12.46 -3.24 -10.53
CA GLN A 466 13.51 -2.39 -9.98
C GLN A 466 14.60 -3.22 -9.30
N VAL A 467 14.32 -4.43 -8.82
CA VAL A 467 15.33 -5.27 -8.15
C VAL A 467 15.32 -6.67 -8.74
N ILE A 468 16.48 -7.10 -9.27
CA ILE A 468 16.63 -8.36 -9.99
C ILE A 468 17.86 -9.13 -9.49
N CYS A 469 17.69 -10.43 -9.26
CA CYS A 469 18.81 -11.35 -9.08
C CYS A 469 19.13 -12.09 -10.39
N CYS A 470 20.32 -11.89 -10.96
CA CYS A 470 20.75 -12.58 -12.18
C CYS A 470 21.52 -13.88 -11.91
N MET A 471 21.68 -14.27 -10.64
CA MET A 471 22.37 -15.51 -10.28
C MET A 471 21.38 -16.68 -10.31
N THR A 472 21.80 -17.83 -10.84
CA THR A 472 21.11 -19.09 -10.59
C THR A 472 21.13 -19.34 -9.07
N GLN A 473 19.95 -19.34 -8.43
CA GLN A 473 19.84 -19.76 -7.04
C GLN A 473 20.16 -21.26 -6.99
N ASP A 474 21.38 -21.60 -6.59
CA ASP A 474 21.68 -22.97 -6.17
C ASP A 474 20.78 -23.29 -4.97
N LYS A 475 19.92 -24.29 -5.18
CA LYS A 475 18.85 -24.74 -4.27
C LYS A 475 19.38 -25.24 -2.93
#